data_AF-A0A930GXK1-F1
#
_entry.id   AF-A0A930GXK1-F1
#
_cell.length_a   1.000
_cell.length_b   1.000
_cell.length_c   1.000
_cell.angle_alpha   90.00
_cell.angle_beta   90.00
_cell.angle_gamma   90.00
#
_symmetry.space_group_name_H-M   'P 1'
#
loop_
_entity.id
_entity.type
_entity.pdbx_description
1 polymer ?
#
loop_
_entity_poly.entity_id
_entity_poly.type
_entity_poly.pdbx_seq_one_letter_code
_entity_poly.pdbx_strand_id
1 'polypeptide(L)' 'MTTEEKLKKYQDWLFKCSAYHMALNIIDIDKQTVAPTAGAGYRDERSAFLAGELFSLETDPEIVEL' A
#
# COMPACT_ATOMS: atom_id res chain seq x y z
N MET A 1 -6.85 17.44 18.06
CA MET A 1 -5.84 17.88 17.09
C MET A 1 -6.20 19.24 16.54
N THR A 2 -5.21 20.10 16.36
CA THR A 2 -5.37 21.33 15.56
C THR A 2 -5.57 20.98 14.08
N THR A 3 -6.00 21.96 13.28
CA THR A 3 -6.13 21.79 11.83
C THR A 3 -4.79 21.43 11.17
N GLU A 4 -3.69 22.03 11.63
CA GLU A 4 -2.34 21.75 11.11
C GLU A 4 -1.90 20.32 11.44
N GLU A 5 -2.17 19.83 12.65
CA GLU A 5 -1.91 18.45 13.05
C GLU A 5 -2.73 17.45 12.24
N LYS A 6 -4.00 17.75 11.95
CA LYS A 6 -4.87 16.95 11.07
C LYS A 6 -4.32 16.90 9.65
N LEU A 7 -3.95 18.04 9.09
CA LEU A 7 -3.38 18.13 7.76
C LEU A 7 -2.08 17.31 7.65
N LYS A 8 -1.20 17.43 8.65
CA LYS A 8 0.05 16.64 8.67
C LYS A 8 -0.22 15.14 8.76
N LYS A 9 -1.11 14.70 9.66
CA LYS A 9 -1.46 13.27 9.78
C LYS A 9 -2.05 12.72 8.47
N TYR A 10 -2.88 13.50 7.78
CA TYR A 10 -3.41 13.13 6.47
C TYR A 10 -2.32 13.01 5.39
N GLN A 11 -1.40 13.97 5.34
CA GLN A 11 -0.28 13.93 4.38
C GLN A 11 0.66 12.74 4.62
N ASP A 12 0.97 12.45 5.88
CA ASP A 12 1.80 11.30 6.26
C ASP A 12 1.09 9.97 5.89
N TRP A 13 -0.23 9.89 6.08
CA TRP A 13 -1.05 8.76 5.62
C TRP A 13 -1.05 8.61 4.10
N LEU A 14 -1.27 9.71 3.36
CA LEU A 14 -1.24 9.71 1.89
C LEU A 14 0.09 9.19 1.36
N PHE A 15 1.20 9.68 1.93
CA PHE A 15 2.53 9.23 1.56
C PHE A 15 2.69 7.73 1.79
N LYS A 16 2.26 7.23 2.95
CA LYS A 16 2.32 5.81 3.28
C LYS A 16 1.52 4.98 2.28
N CYS A 17 0.27 5.31 2.02
CA CYS A 17 -0.56 4.59 1.03
C CYS A 17 0.08 4.63 -0.35
N SER A 18 0.62 5.77 -0.78
CA SER A 18 1.29 5.89 -2.08
C SER A 18 2.49 4.94 -2.23
N ALA A 19 3.22 4.67 -1.15
CA ALA A 19 4.35 3.75 -1.16
C ALA A 19 3.91 2.29 -1.34
N TYR A 20 2.80 1.87 -0.71
CA TYR A 20 2.21 0.55 -0.90
C TYR A 20 1.66 0.38 -2.32
N HIS A 21 0.93 1.37 -2.83
CA HIS A 21 0.44 1.39 -4.22
C HIS A 21 1.61 1.28 -5.21
N MET A 22 2.68 2.06 -5.01
CA MET A 22 3.88 1.98 -5.85
C MET A 22 4.50 0.58 -5.82
N ALA A 23 4.67 -0.02 -4.64
CA ALA A 23 5.25 -1.34 -4.50
C ALA A 23 4.41 -2.42 -5.20
N LEU A 24 3.09 -2.43 -4.98
CA LEU A 24 2.17 -3.36 -5.63
C LEU A 24 2.19 -3.21 -7.16
N ASN A 25 2.20 -1.98 -7.66
CA ASN A 25 2.25 -1.71 -9.10
C ASN A 25 3.57 -2.19 -9.72
N ILE A 26 4.72 -1.96 -9.07
CA ILE A 26 6.01 -2.46 -9.56
C ILE A 26 6.01 -3.99 -9.61
N ILE A 27 5.49 -4.66 -8.58
CA ILE A 27 5.42 -6.12 -8.54
C ILE A 27 4.52 -6.66 -9.66
N ASP A 28 3.37 -6.01 -9.92
CA ASP A 28 2.47 -6.43 -10.98
C ASP A 28 3.10 -6.24 -12.38
N ILE A 29 3.77 -5.11 -12.62
CA ILE A 29 4.50 -4.88 -13.88
C ILE A 29 5.63 -5.90 -14.06
N ASP A 30 6.43 -6.16 -13.02
CA ASP A 30 7.49 -7.17 -13.04
C ASP A 30 6.92 -8.55 -13.39
N LYS A 31 5.82 -8.94 -12.73
CA LYS A 31 5.08 -10.19 -12.97
C LYS A 31 4.65 -10.35 -14.43
N GLN A 32 4.24 -9.27 -15.08
CA GLN A 32 3.75 -9.30 -16.46
C GLN A 32 4.86 -9.23 -17.53
N THR A 33 6.08 -8.83 -17.16
CA THR A 33 7.14 -8.52 -18.13
C THR A 33 8.32 -9.49 -18.08
N VAL A 34 8.94 -9.66 -16.90
CA VAL A 34 10.25 -10.34 -16.79
C VAL A 34 10.30 -11.41 -15.70
N ALA A 35 9.32 -11.45 -14.79
CA ALA A 35 9.39 -12.33 -13.63
C ALA A 35 9.27 -13.82 -14.01
N PRO A 36 10.17 -14.70 -13.53
CA PRO A 36 10.09 -16.13 -13.80
C PRO A 36 8.82 -16.77 -13.23
N THR A 37 8.17 -17.66 -13.99
CA THR A 37 6.94 -18.36 -13.56
C THR A 37 7.12 -19.15 -12.26
N ALA A 38 8.28 -19.77 -12.05
CA ALA A 38 8.59 -20.52 -10.82
C ALA A 38 8.55 -19.66 -9.54
N GLY A 39 8.68 -18.34 -9.66
CA GLY A 39 8.57 -17.40 -8.53
C GLY A 39 7.15 -16.90 -8.25
N ALA A 40 6.12 -17.38 -8.97
CA ALA A 40 4.76 -16.85 -8.87
C ALA A 40 4.21 -16.98 -7.45
N GLY A 41 4.27 -18.17 -6.83
CA GLY A 41 3.77 -18.38 -5.47
C GLY A 41 4.45 -17.47 -4.43
N TYR A 42 5.77 -17.27 -4.54
CA TYR A 42 6.49 -16.36 -3.66
C TYR A 42 5.98 -14.92 -3.81
N ARG A 43 5.86 -14.42 -5.05
CA ARG A 43 5.37 -13.06 -5.32
C ARG A 43 3.93 -12.87 -4.89
N ASP A 44 3.04 -13.79 -5.26
CA ASP A 44 1.61 -13.71 -4.97
C ASP A 44 1.35 -13.61 -3.46
N GLU A 45 2.08 -14.37 -2.63
CA GLU A 45 1.98 -14.30 -1.17
C GLU A 45 2.36 -12.91 -0.63
N ARG A 46 3.43 -12.27 -1.17
CA ARG A 46 3.86 -10.93 -0.72
C ARG A 46 2.94 -9.85 -1.23
N SER A 47 2.47 -9.94 -2.48
CA SER A 47 1.48 -9.03 -3.03
C SER A 47 0.18 -9.08 -2.22
N ALA A 48 -0.29 -10.27 -1.83
CA ALA A 48 -1.47 -10.43 -0.99
C ALA A 48 -1.28 -9.82 0.40
N PHE A 49 -0.13 -10.05 1.04
CA PHE A 49 0.21 -9.44 2.32
C PHE A 49 0.21 -7.90 2.23
N LEU A 50 0.92 -7.33 1.25
CA LEU A 50 1.01 -5.88 1.06
C LEU A 50 -0.35 -5.25 0.74
N ALA A 51 -1.20 -5.93 -0.04
CA ALA A 51 -2.56 -5.48 -0.31
C ALA A 51 -3.43 -5.50 0.96
N GLY A 52 -3.27 -6.49 1.83
CA GLY A 52 -3.95 -6.54 3.13
C GLY A 52 -3.50 -5.42 4.06
N GLU A 53 -2.19 -5.14 4.12
CA GLU A 53 -1.65 -4.02 4.90
C GLU A 53 -2.18 -2.67 4.37
N LEU A 54 -2.19 -2.48 3.06
CA LEU A 54 -2.76 -1.29 2.43
C LEU A 54 -4.25 -1.14 2.76
N PHE A 55 -5.03 -2.21 2.66
CA PHE A 55 -6.44 -2.19 3.02
C PHE A 55 -6.64 -1.75 4.48
N SER A 56 -5.85 -2.29 5.42
CA SER A 56 -5.89 -1.87 6.82
C SER A 56 -5.57 -0.39 7.01
N LEU A 57 -4.65 0.18 6.21
CA LEU A 57 -4.34 1.61 6.25
C LEU A 57 -5.43 2.49 5.66
N GLU A 58 -6.07 2.05 4.58
CA GLU A 58 -7.14 2.78 3.90
C GLU A 58 -8.46 2.73 4.67
N THR A 59 -8.64 1.71 5.50
CA THR A 59 -9.85 1.50 6.32
C THR A 59 -9.65 1.82 7.81
N ASP A 60 -8.52 2.40 8.17
CA ASP A 60 -8.26 2.86 9.53
C ASP A 60 -9.33 3.89 9.96
N PRO A 61 -10.16 3.59 10.99
CA PRO A 61 -11.22 4.49 11.43
C PRO A 61 -10.71 5.88 11.79
N GLU A 62 -9.48 5.99 12.32
CA GLU A 62 -8.91 7.29 12.68
C GLU A 62 -8.63 8.18 11.48
N ILE A 63 -8.38 7.59 10.31
CA ILE A 63 -8.18 8.33 9.06
C ILE A 63 -9.52 8.68 8.42
N VAL A 64 -10.50 7.78 8.49
CA VAL A 64 -11.86 8.03 8.01
C VAL A 64 -12.52 9.21 8.76
N GLU A 65 -12.21 9.37 10.05
CA GLU A 65 -12.75 10.42 10.93
C GLU A 65 -11.88 11.69 11.00
N LEU A 66 -10.74 11.74 10.29
CA LEU A 66 -9.73 12.79 10.42
C LEU A 66 -10.20 14.17 9.95
#